data_AF-A0A9D9RQA2-F1
#
_entry.id   AF-A0A9D9RQA2-F1
#
_cell.length_a   1.000
_cell.length_b   1.000
_cell.length_c   1.000
_cell.angle_alpha   90.00
_cell.angle_beta   90.00
_cell.angle_gamma   90.00
#
_symmetry.space_group_name_H-M   'P 1'
#
loop_
_entity.id
_entity.type
_entity.pdbx_description
1 polymer ?
#
loop_
_entity_poly.entity_id
_entity_poly.type
_entity_poly.pdbx_seq_one_letter_code
_entity_poly.pdbx_strand_id
1 'polypeptide(L)'
;MENSNQNQDKKKTNKRKFFIFKKYENFDWNIKRERERDRRIVDSFNYAIEGTIEAIRNEKHMKVHVLLAALIMIAAILTNASKVEIMILSLTIAFVMITELINTSVEAIVDLISPQRHVLAKLAKDVAAGAVLISAINAICVAYLIFYDKALLLFSRNIQVTRIAGRTGNIVVLILALTALIVITIKAFYKKGTPLEGGMPSGHSAIAFSIFAMILFITPDIRIVSLALFMAFLVAQSRVKSEIHSIK
;
A
#
# COMPACT_ATOMS: atom_id res chain seq x y z
N MET A 1 21.86 26.02 21.82
CA MET A 1 22.24 24.59 21.84
C MET A 1 21.32 23.69 21.01
N GLU A 2 20.23 24.21 20.40
CA GLU A 2 19.30 23.45 19.54
C GLU A 2 19.77 23.24 18.09
N ASN A 3 20.55 24.18 17.55
CA ASN A 3 21.01 24.13 16.15
C ASN A 3 22.10 23.07 15.87
N SER A 4 22.78 22.56 16.89
CA SER A 4 23.78 21.50 16.74
C SER A 4 23.14 20.12 16.55
N ASN A 5 21.99 19.86 17.17
CA ASN A 5 21.30 18.57 17.09
C ASN A 5 20.59 18.37 15.74
N GLN A 6 19.96 19.42 15.20
CA GLN A 6 19.33 19.35 13.86
C GLN A 6 20.35 19.11 12.73
N ASN A 7 21.57 19.64 12.86
CA ASN A 7 22.65 19.41 11.90
C ASN A 7 23.29 18.02 12.05
N GLN A 8 23.30 17.44 13.26
CA GLN A 8 23.76 16.08 13.47
C GLN A 8 22.75 15.04 12.97
N ASP A 9 21.45 15.28 13.13
CA ASP A 9 20.41 14.39 12.60
C ASP A 9 20.34 14.45 11.08
N LYS A 10 20.38 15.64 10.45
CA LYS A 10 20.53 15.75 8.99
C LYS A 10 21.80 15.07 8.46
N LYS A 11 22.94 15.19 9.16
CA LYS A 11 24.18 14.48 8.81
C LYS A 11 24.04 12.97 8.95
N LYS A 12 23.31 12.45 9.95
CA LYS A 12 23.04 11.01 10.12
C LYS A 12 22.10 10.46 9.05
N THR A 13 21.06 11.20 8.66
CA THR A 13 20.16 10.80 7.55
C THR A 13 20.91 10.80 6.23
N ASN A 14 21.74 11.81 5.96
CA ASN A 14 22.62 11.84 4.79
C ASN A 14 23.69 10.73 4.82
N LYS A 15 24.28 10.43 5.98
CA LYS A 15 25.26 9.32 6.09
C LYS A 15 24.65 7.96 5.82
N ARG A 16 23.38 7.72 6.19
CA ARG A 16 22.68 6.47 5.88
C ARG A 16 22.32 6.36 4.40
N LYS A 17 21.89 7.45 3.75
CA LYS A 17 21.73 7.49 2.28
C LYS A 17 23.05 7.29 1.53
N PHE A 18 24.16 7.81 2.07
CA PHE A 18 25.49 7.64 1.47
C PHE A 18 26.04 6.21 1.58
N PHE A 19 25.52 5.39 2.51
CA PHE A 19 25.95 4.00 2.65
C PHE A 19 25.48 3.11 1.47
N ILE A 20 24.47 3.56 0.71
CA ILE A 20 23.93 2.90 -0.49
C ILE A 20 25.00 2.78 -1.60
N PHE A 21 25.96 3.70 -1.67
CA PHE A 21 26.89 3.81 -2.79
C PHE A 21 28.32 3.35 -2.52
N LYS A 22 28.69 3.02 -1.27
CA LYS A 22 30.08 2.63 -0.96
C LYS A 22 30.52 1.34 -1.66
N LYS A 23 29.57 0.47 -2.01
CA LYS A 23 29.83 -0.75 -2.79
C LYS A 23 30.00 -0.47 -4.29
N TYR A 24 29.31 0.54 -4.83
CA TYR A 24 29.39 0.97 -6.23
C TYR A 24 30.55 1.91 -6.52
N GLU A 25 31.10 2.59 -5.51
CA GLU A 25 32.33 3.40 -5.62
C GLU A 25 33.57 2.58 -6.01
N ASN A 26 33.61 1.28 -5.67
CA ASN A 26 34.73 0.37 -5.98
C ASN A 26 34.52 -0.47 -7.25
N PHE A 27 33.48 -0.16 -8.04
CA PHE A 27 33.25 -0.87 -9.30
C PHE A 27 34.17 -0.30 -10.39
N ASP A 28 35.02 -1.15 -10.99
CA ASP A 28 35.82 -0.79 -12.16
C ASP A 28 34.89 -0.67 -13.37
N TRP A 29 34.47 0.56 -13.71
CA TRP A 29 33.54 0.90 -14.81
C TRP A 29 34.14 0.68 -16.21
N ASN A 30 34.78 -0.47 -16.42
CA ASN A 30 35.27 -0.87 -17.73
C ASN A 30 34.12 -1.48 -18.55
N ILE A 31 33.38 -0.60 -19.25
CA ILE A 31 32.20 -0.91 -20.06
C ILE A 31 32.45 -2.05 -21.09
N LYS A 32 33.70 -2.27 -21.53
CA LYS A 32 34.05 -3.41 -22.42
C LYS A 32 34.06 -4.74 -21.67
N ARG A 33 34.61 -4.78 -20.45
CA ARG A 33 34.64 -6.00 -19.62
C ARG A 33 33.25 -6.35 -19.06
N GLU A 34 32.43 -5.36 -18.71
CA GLU A 34 31.02 -5.58 -18.33
C GLU A 34 30.23 -6.24 -19.46
N ARG A 35 30.30 -5.69 -20.69
CA ARG A 35 29.62 -6.27 -21.87
C ARG A 35 30.10 -7.67 -22.25
N GLU A 36 31.34 -8.04 -21.92
CA GLU A 36 31.84 -9.41 -22.10
C GLU A 36 31.37 -10.37 -20.99
N ARG A 37 31.21 -9.86 -19.76
CA ARG A 37 30.68 -10.59 -18.60
C ARG A 37 29.16 -10.84 -18.72
N ASP A 38 28.42 -9.88 -19.29
CA ASP A 38 26.96 -9.96 -19.53
C ASP A 38 26.53 -11.03 -20.54
N ARG A 39 27.46 -11.77 -21.17
CA ARG A 39 27.13 -12.82 -22.15
C ARG A 39 26.61 -14.10 -21.52
N ARG A 40 26.80 -14.31 -20.21
CA ARG A 40 26.32 -15.52 -19.52
C ARG A 40 25.01 -15.21 -18.82
N ILE A 41 23.97 -15.97 -19.15
CA ILE A 41 22.63 -15.88 -18.54
C ILE A 41 22.73 -15.88 -17.00
N VAL A 42 23.64 -16.69 -16.44
CA VAL A 42 23.89 -16.79 -15.00
C VAL A 42 24.32 -15.46 -14.38
N ASP A 43 25.13 -14.67 -15.08
CA ASP A 43 25.62 -13.38 -14.59
C ASP A 43 24.48 -12.35 -14.53
N SER A 44 23.60 -12.34 -15.53
CA SER A 44 22.38 -11.50 -15.50
C SER A 44 21.45 -11.84 -14.34
N PHE A 45 21.29 -13.12 -14.00
CA PHE A 45 20.53 -13.54 -12.82
C PHE A 45 21.22 -13.10 -11.52
N ASN A 46 22.55 -13.23 -11.43
CA ASN A 46 23.30 -12.79 -10.25
C ASN A 46 23.12 -11.29 -10.01
N TYR A 47 23.19 -10.45 -11.04
CA TYR A 47 22.96 -9.01 -10.91
C TYR A 47 21.53 -8.68 -10.46
N ALA A 48 20.52 -9.35 -11.01
CA ALA A 48 19.13 -9.15 -10.59
C ALA A 48 18.90 -9.56 -9.13
N ILE A 49 19.50 -10.68 -8.70
CA ILE A 49 19.45 -11.15 -7.30
C ILE A 49 20.16 -10.17 -6.38
N GLU A 50 21.35 -9.70 -6.74
CA GLU A 50 22.11 -8.74 -5.96
C GLU A 50 21.35 -7.42 -5.78
N GLY A 51 20.74 -6.90 -6.85
CA GLY A 51 19.88 -5.72 -6.78
C GLY A 51 18.68 -5.93 -5.86
N THR A 52 18.06 -7.10 -5.90
CA THR A 52 16.94 -7.44 -5.01
C THR A 52 17.38 -7.53 -3.54
N ILE A 53 18.53 -8.17 -3.26
CA ILE A 53 19.09 -8.28 -1.91
C ILE A 53 19.43 -6.89 -1.35
N GLU A 54 20.00 -6.01 -2.16
CA GLU A 54 20.37 -4.66 -1.74
C GLU A 54 19.12 -3.83 -1.39
N ALA A 55 18.06 -3.93 -2.21
CA ALA A 55 16.76 -3.32 -1.91
C ALA A 55 16.18 -3.83 -0.57
N ILE A 56 16.20 -5.15 -0.34
CA ILE A 56 15.72 -5.75 0.92
C ILE A 56 16.57 -5.29 2.12
N ARG A 57 17.88 -5.15 1.95
CA ARG A 57 18.79 -4.76 3.04
C ARG A 57 18.60 -3.30 3.46
N ASN A 58 18.37 -2.41 2.51
CA ASN A 58 18.40 -0.97 2.75
C ASN A 58 17.01 -0.36 2.93
N GLU A 59 16.02 -0.83 2.18
CA GLU A 59 14.69 -0.24 2.22
C GLU A 59 13.84 -0.82 3.34
N LYS A 60 13.31 0.07 4.20
CA LYS A 60 12.47 -0.33 5.34
C LYS A 60 11.14 -0.92 4.88
N HIS A 61 10.53 -0.30 3.88
CA HIS A 61 9.25 -0.72 3.32
C HIS A 61 9.38 -2.09 2.65
N MET A 62 10.44 -2.31 1.87
CA MET A 62 10.80 -3.63 1.32
C MET A 62 10.90 -4.74 2.39
N LYS A 63 11.55 -4.49 3.53
CA LYS A 63 11.62 -5.48 4.64
C LYS A 63 10.24 -5.86 5.17
N VAL A 64 9.36 -4.87 5.32
CA VAL A 64 7.98 -5.09 5.78
C VAL A 64 7.22 -5.91 4.74
N HIS A 65 7.34 -5.58 3.45
CA HIS A 65 6.68 -6.34 2.39
C HIS A 65 7.15 -7.80 2.32
N VAL A 66 8.46 -8.07 2.44
CA VAL A 66 9.00 -9.44 2.50
C VAL A 66 8.50 -10.20 3.73
N LEU A 67 8.48 -9.57 4.91
CA LEU A 67 7.97 -10.20 6.12
C LEU A 67 6.49 -10.54 5.99
N LEU A 68 5.67 -9.59 5.52
CA LEU A 68 4.24 -9.81 5.31
C LEU A 68 3.98 -10.89 4.25
N ALA A 69 4.76 -10.91 3.16
CA ALA A 69 4.69 -11.95 2.14
C ALA A 69 4.93 -13.35 2.73
N ALA A 70 5.97 -13.49 3.57
CA ALA A 70 6.27 -14.76 4.24
C ALA A 70 5.13 -15.19 5.17
N LEU A 71 4.60 -14.27 5.99
CA LEU A 71 3.47 -14.55 6.89
C LEU A 71 2.21 -14.97 6.13
N ILE A 72 1.88 -14.27 5.03
CA ILE A 72 0.72 -14.57 4.18
C ILE A 72 0.86 -15.93 3.52
N MET A 73 2.06 -16.28 3.02
CA MET A 73 2.30 -17.60 2.43
C MET A 73 2.21 -18.72 3.46
N ILE A 74 2.72 -18.52 4.67
CA ILE A 74 2.57 -19.48 5.77
C ILE A 74 1.07 -19.64 6.12
N ALA A 75 0.33 -18.54 6.23
CA ALA A 75 -1.11 -18.58 6.50
C ALA A 75 -1.88 -19.32 5.38
N ALA A 76 -1.51 -19.13 4.11
CA ALA A 76 -2.11 -19.84 2.98
C ALA A 76 -1.92 -21.36 3.10
N ILE A 77 -0.73 -21.81 3.50
CA ILE A 77 -0.44 -23.24 3.71
C ILE A 77 -1.24 -23.76 4.91
N LEU A 78 -1.23 -23.06 6.05
CA LEU A 78 -1.93 -23.47 7.27
C LEU A 78 -3.45 -23.55 7.09
N THR A 79 -4.01 -22.73 6.21
CA THR A 79 -5.46 -22.69 5.94
C THR A 79 -5.87 -23.55 4.74
N ASN A 80 -4.97 -24.41 4.22
CA ASN A 80 -5.19 -25.25 3.04
C ASN A 80 -5.75 -24.44 1.86
N ALA A 81 -5.08 -23.34 1.51
CA ALA A 81 -5.41 -22.57 0.33
C ALA A 81 -5.33 -23.44 -0.95
N SER A 82 -6.31 -23.28 -1.82
CA SER A 82 -6.35 -23.97 -3.11
C SER A 82 -5.19 -23.49 -3.99
N LYS A 83 -4.83 -24.30 -5.00
CA LYS A 83 -3.76 -23.93 -5.94
C LYS A 83 -4.01 -22.58 -6.60
N VAL A 84 -5.27 -22.29 -6.95
CA VAL A 84 -5.66 -21.00 -7.55
C VAL A 84 -5.49 -19.85 -6.57
N GLU A 85 -5.90 -20.01 -5.31
CA GLU A 85 -5.71 -19.00 -4.26
C GLU A 85 -4.23 -18.70 -4.04
N ILE A 86 -3.38 -19.73 -3.98
CA ILE A 86 -1.93 -19.59 -3.84
C ILE A 86 -1.32 -18.87 -5.06
N MET A 87 -1.76 -19.18 -6.28
CA MET A 87 -1.32 -18.49 -7.49
C MET A 87 -1.67 -17.00 -7.45
N ILE A 88 -2.91 -16.67 -7.06
CA ILE A 88 -3.39 -15.29 -6.94
C ILE A 88 -2.59 -14.54 -5.86
N LEU A 89 -2.38 -15.14 -4.68
CA LEU A 89 -1.56 -14.57 -3.61
C LEU A 89 -0.12 -14.34 -4.08
N SER A 90 0.48 -15.30 -4.78
CA SER A 90 1.85 -15.21 -5.29
C SER A 90 2.00 -14.07 -6.29
N LEU A 91 1.07 -13.94 -7.25
CA LEU A 91 1.05 -12.84 -8.22
C LEU A 91 0.87 -11.49 -7.52
N THR A 92 -0.01 -11.43 -6.52
CA THR A 92 -0.31 -10.20 -5.79
C THR A 92 0.88 -9.74 -4.95
N ILE A 93 1.53 -10.67 -4.24
CA ILE A 93 2.76 -10.40 -3.49
C ILE A 93 3.88 -9.95 -4.43
N ALA A 94 4.07 -10.67 -5.55
CA ALA A 94 5.08 -10.31 -6.55
C ALA A 94 4.83 -8.90 -7.11
N PHE A 95 3.57 -8.54 -7.37
CA PHE A 95 3.22 -7.22 -7.86
C PHE A 95 3.61 -6.09 -6.88
N VAL A 96 3.35 -6.27 -5.57
CA VAL A 96 3.78 -5.31 -4.54
C VAL A 96 5.31 -5.16 -4.53
N MET A 97 6.03 -6.29 -4.56
CA MET A 97 7.50 -6.30 -4.58
C MET A 97 8.06 -5.60 -5.83
N ILE A 98 7.46 -5.83 -7.00
CA ILE A 98 7.84 -5.16 -8.24
C ILE A 98 7.64 -3.65 -8.12
N THR A 99 6.49 -3.20 -7.64
CA THR A 99 6.24 -1.76 -7.48
C THR A 99 7.20 -1.10 -6.50
N GLU A 100 7.59 -1.79 -5.43
CA GLU A 100 8.54 -1.29 -4.44
C GLU A 100 9.97 -1.20 -5.00
N LEU A 101 10.39 -2.19 -5.79
CA LEU A 101 11.67 -2.15 -6.52
C LEU A 101 11.71 -1.01 -7.54
N ILE A 102 10.61 -0.79 -8.26
CA ILE A 102 10.49 0.36 -9.19
C ILE A 102 10.55 1.67 -8.40
N ASN A 103 9.86 1.79 -7.26
CA ASN A 103 9.94 2.98 -6.42
C ASN A 103 11.37 3.29 -5.98
N THR A 104 12.07 2.28 -5.47
CA THR A 104 13.48 2.38 -5.06
C THR A 104 14.37 2.82 -6.23
N SER A 105 14.14 2.27 -7.44
CA SER A 105 14.89 2.62 -8.64
C SER A 105 14.65 4.08 -9.06
N VAL A 106 13.39 4.54 -9.03
CA VAL A 106 13.03 5.93 -9.32
C VAL A 106 13.65 6.87 -8.29
N GLU A 107 13.60 6.53 -7.00
CA GLU A 107 14.23 7.33 -5.94
C GLU A 107 15.73 7.49 -6.17
N ALA A 108 16.43 6.40 -6.52
CA ALA A 108 17.86 6.43 -6.80
C ALA A 108 18.20 7.31 -8.01
N ILE A 109 17.44 7.20 -9.11
CA ILE A 109 17.63 8.03 -10.31
C ILE A 109 17.37 9.50 -10.00
N VAL A 110 16.31 9.81 -9.26
CA VAL A 110 15.97 11.20 -8.91
C VAL A 110 16.99 11.80 -7.94
N ASP A 111 17.49 11.02 -6.96
CA ASP A 111 18.55 11.46 -6.04
C ASP A 111 19.88 11.70 -6.76
N LEU A 112 20.16 10.93 -7.83
CA LEU A 112 21.35 11.12 -8.67
C LEU A 112 21.27 12.41 -9.52
N ILE A 113 20.13 12.63 -10.19
CA ILE A 113 19.98 13.73 -11.16
C ILE A 113 19.65 15.07 -10.46
N SER A 114 18.92 15.03 -9.36
CA SER A 114 18.43 16.23 -8.66
C SER A 114 18.81 16.21 -7.17
N PRO A 115 20.09 16.41 -6.83
CA PRO A 115 20.54 16.47 -5.43
C PRO A 115 19.94 17.65 -4.65
N GLN A 116 19.45 18.68 -5.37
CA GLN A 116 18.71 19.81 -4.78
C GLN A 116 17.20 19.60 -4.92
N ARG A 117 16.42 20.22 -4.03
CA ARG A 117 14.97 20.01 -3.95
C ARG A 117 14.27 20.65 -5.16
N HIS A 118 13.74 19.83 -6.08
CA HIS A 118 13.03 20.27 -7.28
C HIS A 118 11.57 19.79 -7.28
N VAL A 119 10.65 20.59 -7.83
CA VAL A 119 9.20 20.26 -7.83
C VAL A 119 8.90 19.00 -8.64
N LEU A 120 9.53 18.84 -9.81
CA LEU A 120 9.39 17.63 -10.63
C LEU A 120 9.99 16.38 -9.96
N ALA A 121 11.10 16.54 -9.22
CA ALA A 121 11.71 15.46 -8.46
C ALA A 121 10.78 14.99 -7.33
N LYS A 122 10.07 15.92 -6.67
CA LYS A 122 9.01 15.59 -5.72
C LYS A 122 7.88 14.81 -6.41
N LEU A 123 7.37 15.32 -7.53
CA LEU A 123 6.29 14.65 -8.26
C LEU A 123 6.65 13.22 -8.66
N ALA A 124 7.84 12.97 -9.20
CA ALA A 124 8.28 11.64 -9.60
C ALA A 124 8.29 10.66 -8.42
N LYS A 125 8.82 11.09 -7.27
CA LYS A 125 8.84 10.28 -6.03
C LYS A 125 7.43 10.04 -5.47
N ASP A 126 6.60 11.09 -5.43
CA ASP A 126 5.22 10.98 -4.92
C ASP A 126 4.39 10.02 -5.78
N VAL A 127 4.57 10.03 -7.11
CA VAL A 127 3.89 9.11 -8.04
C VAL A 127 4.39 7.67 -7.87
N ALA A 128 5.71 7.47 -7.74
CA ALA A 128 6.27 6.16 -7.53
C ALA A 128 5.81 5.53 -6.20
N ALA A 129 5.80 6.31 -5.12
CA ALA A 129 5.23 5.89 -3.84
C ALA A 129 3.71 5.63 -3.92
N GLY A 130 2.99 6.42 -4.72
CA GLY A 130 1.57 6.20 -5.01
C GLY A 130 1.29 4.85 -5.68
N ALA A 131 2.17 4.38 -6.57
CA ALA A 131 2.04 3.07 -7.20
C ALA A 131 2.19 1.92 -6.19
N VAL A 132 3.14 2.02 -5.26
CA VAL A 132 3.30 1.07 -4.14
C VAL A 132 2.07 1.06 -3.24
N LEU A 133 1.50 2.24 -2.95
CA LEU A 133 0.28 2.33 -2.15
C LEU A 133 -0.89 1.58 -2.80
N ILE A 134 -1.09 1.76 -4.11
CA ILE A 134 -2.16 1.08 -4.86
C ILE A 134 -1.96 -0.43 -4.85
N SER A 135 -0.74 -0.92 -5.10
CA SER A 135 -0.46 -2.36 -5.10
C SER A 135 -0.65 -2.96 -3.70
N ALA A 136 -0.26 -2.26 -2.64
CA ALA A 136 -0.45 -2.69 -1.26
C ALA A 136 -1.94 -2.79 -0.86
N ILE A 137 -2.76 -1.80 -1.26
CA ILE A 137 -4.22 -1.85 -1.04
C ILE A 137 -4.83 -3.06 -1.75
N ASN A 138 -4.43 -3.31 -3.01
CA ASN A 138 -4.87 -4.49 -3.75
C ASN A 138 -4.48 -5.78 -3.01
N ALA A 139 -3.26 -5.87 -2.48
CA ALA A 139 -2.80 -7.02 -1.72
C ALA A 139 -3.63 -7.29 -0.47
N ILE A 140 -4.02 -6.25 0.26
CA ILE A 140 -4.90 -6.37 1.42
C ILE A 140 -6.29 -6.88 0.99
N CYS A 141 -6.85 -6.36 -0.11
CA CYS A 141 -8.15 -6.79 -0.62
C CYS A 141 -8.13 -8.28 -1.02
N VAL A 142 -7.12 -8.70 -1.78
CA VAL A 142 -6.96 -10.10 -2.20
C VAL A 142 -6.79 -11.03 -0.99
N ALA A 143 -5.91 -10.66 -0.05
CA ALA A 143 -5.70 -11.45 1.16
C ALA A 143 -7.01 -11.57 1.96
N TYR A 144 -7.76 -10.48 2.13
CA TYR A 144 -9.06 -10.53 2.79
C TYR A 144 -10.01 -11.50 2.10
N LEU A 145 -10.20 -11.38 0.78
CA LEU A 145 -11.15 -12.23 0.04
C LEU A 145 -10.83 -13.72 0.15
N ILE A 146 -9.55 -14.08 0.18
CA ILE A 146 -9.11 -15.48 0.27
C ILE A 146 -9.20 -16.01 1.71
N PHE A 147 -8.79 -15.21 2.69
CA PHE A 147 -8.72 -15.66 4.08
C PHE A 147 -10.02 -15.45 4.86
N TYR A 148 -10.97 -14.64 4.38
CA TYR A 148 -12.20 -14.33 5.12
C TYR A 148 -13.00 -15.59 5.45
N ASP A 149 -13.33 -16.39 4.44
CA ASP A 149 -14.09 -17.62 4.62
C ASP A 149 -13.32 -18.63 5.48
N LYS A 150 -12.01 -18.73 5.28
CA LYS A 150 -11.12 -19.65 6.02
C LYS A 150 -11.00 -19.26 7.51
N ALA A 151 -10.92 -17.97 7.81
CA ALA A 151 -10.85 -17.45 9.17
C ALA A 151 -12.18 -17.65 9.92
N LEU A 152 -13.32 -17.44 9.24
CA LEU A 152 -14.64 -17.70 9.82
C LEU A 152 -14.83 -19.18 10.20
N LEU A 153 -14.34 -20.09 9.36
CA LEU A 153 -14.39 -21.53 9.61
C LEU A 153 -13.52 -21.97 10.80
N LEU A 154 -12.37 -21.33 11.03
CA LEU A 154 -11.52 -21.60 12.20
C LEU A 154 -12.16 -21.09 13.51
N PHE A 155 -12.86 -19.96 13.46
CA PHE A 155 -13.45 -19.35 14.66
C PHE A 155 -14.82 -19.94 15.02
N SER A 156 -15.62 -20.32 14.03
CA SER A 156 -16.99 -20.83 14.25
C SER A 156 -17.04 -22.35 14.12
N ARG A 157 -16.86 -23.07 15.22
CA ARG A 157 -16.78 -24.55 15.26
C ARG A 157 -18.10 -25.27 14.95
N ASN A 158 -19.22 -24.56 14.78
CA ASN A 158 -20.54 -25.10 14.45
C ASN A 158 -21.38 -24.04 13.74
N ILE A 159 -22.26 -24.47 12.82
CA ILE A 159 -23.42 -23.76 12.22
C ILE A 159 -23.23 -23.28 10.75
N GLN A 160 -24.21 -23.62 9.91
CA GLN A 160 -24.37 -23.31 8.47
C GLN A 160 -24.41 -21.80 8.12
N VAL A 161 -24.29 -20.90 9.11
CA VAL A 161 -24.30 -19.43 8.96
C VAL A 161 -23.02 -18.90 8.29
N THR A 162 -21.93 -19.68 8.30
CA THR A 162 -20.62 -19.29 7.73
C THR A 162 -20.66 -19.01 6.22
N ARG A 163 -21.46 -19.76 5.44
CA ARG A 163 -21.47 -19.63 3.97
C ARG A 163 -22.26 -18.40 3.48
N ILE A 164 -23.27 -17.96 4.23
CA ILE A 164 -24.05 -16.74 3.90
C ILE A 164 -23.30 -15.49 4.36
N ALA A 165 -22.70 -15.53 5.56
CA ALA A 165 -21.87 -14.44 6.07
C ALA A 165 -20.62 -14.19 5.18
N GLY A 166 -19.99 -15.28 4.70
CA GLY A 166 -18.87 -15.28 3.74
C GLY A 166 -19.11 -14.40 2.51
N ARG A 167 -20.22 -14.65 1.81
CA ARG A 167 -20.57 -13.93 0.57
C ARG A 167 -20.85 -12.45 0.81
N THR A 168 -21.48 -12.12 1.93
CA THR A 168 -21.84 -10.74 2.28
C THR A 168 -20.61 -9.94 2.73
N GLY A 169 -19.68 -10.53 3.49
CA GLY A 169 -18.44 -9.86 3.89
C GLY A 169 -17.50 -9.51 2.72
N ASN A 170 -17.40 -10.40 1.72
CA ASN A 170 -16.61 -10.15 0.52
C ASN A 170 -17.14 -8.95 -0.29
N ILE A 171 -18.46 -8.85 -0.46
CA ILE A 171 -19.11 -7.71 -1.16
C ILE A 171 -18.82 -6.39 -0.43
N VAL A 172 -18.77 -6.42 0.90
CA VAL A 172 -18.57 -5.23 1.73
C VAL A 172 -17.19 -4.62 1.54
N VAL A 173 -16.15 -5.45 1.60
CA VAL A 173 -14.78 -4.94 1.42
C VAL A 173 -14.58 -4.42 -0.01
N LEU A 174 -15.20 -5.07 -1.00
CA LEU A 174 -15.20 -4.58 -2.37
C LEU A 174 -15.91 -3.21 -2.50
N ILE A 175 -17.06 -3.02 -1.85
CA ILE A 175 -17.78 -1.73 -1.86
C ILE A 175 -16.96 -0.64 -1.15
N LEU A 176 -16.34 -0.94 -0.01
CA LEU A 176 -15.51 0.03 0.70
C LEU A 176 -14.25 0.40 -0.10
N ALA A 177 -13.58 -0.58 -0.70
CA ALA A 177 -12.42 -0.35 -1.56
C ALA A 177 -12.80 0.47 -2.80
N LEU A 178 -13.93 0.14 -3.44
CA LEU A 178 -14.47 0.90 -4.57
C LEU A 178 -14.84 2.33 -4.18
N THR A 179 -15.50 2.51 -3.03
CA THR A 179 -15.83 3.85 -2.50
C THR A 179 -14.56 4.66 -2.28
N ALA A 180 -13.54 4.07 -1.64
CA ALA A 180 -12.26 4.75 -1.41
C ALA A 180 -11.58 5.14 -2.73
N LEU A 181 -11.56 4.25 -3.73
CA LEU A 181 -10.99 4.52 -5.05
C LEU A 181 -11.74 5.66 -5.77
N ILE A 182 -13.07 5.65 -5.74
CA ILE A 182 -13.91 6.70 -6.32
C ILE A 182 -13.62 8.04 -5.63
N VAL A 183 -13.59 8.07 -4.29
CA VAL A 183 -13.27 9.30 -3.53
C VAL A 183 -11.91 9.86 -3.91
N ILE A 184 -10.87 9.00 -3.97
CA ILE A 184 -9.51 9.41 -4.36
C ILE A 184 -9.50 9.96 -5.79
N THR A 185 -10.18 9.28 -6.71
CA THR A 185 -10.28 9.69 -8.12
C THR A 185 -10.97 11.04 -8.25
N ILE A 186 -12.13 11.21 -7.61
CA ILE A 186 -12.87 12.48 -7.63
C ILE A 186 -12.02 13.58 -6.99
N LYS A 187 -11.39 13.34 -5.84
CA LYS A 187 -10.48 14.31 -5.21
C LYS A 187 -9.29 14.68 -6.11
N ALA A 188 -8.78 13.76 -6.94
CA ALA A 188 -7.72 14.08 -7.90
C ALA A 188 -8.17 15.13 -8.94
N PHE A 189 -9.47 15.22 -9.23
CA PHE A 189 -10.04 16.28 -10.10
C PHE A 189 -10.27 17.59 -9.35
N TYR A 190 -10.68 17.56 -8.07
CA TYR A 190 -10.93 18.76 -7.27
C TYR A 190 -9.67 19.22 -6.52
N LYS A 191 -8.98 20.24 -7.06
CA LYS A 191 -7.69 20.78 -6.55
C LYS A 191 -7.73 21.52 -5.19
N LYS A 192 -8.60 21.13 -4.25
CA LYS A 192 -8.69 21.77 -2.91
C LYS A 192 -8.41 20.76 -1.80
N GLY A 193 -7.60 21.15 -0.82
CA GLY A 193 -7.23 20.30 0.32
C GLY A 193 -6.06 19.34 0.04
N THR A 194 -5.74 18.50 1.02
CA THR A 194 -4.79 17.38 0.88
C THR A 194 -5.55 16.08 0.60
N PRO A 195 -4.90 15.03 0.06
CA PRO A 195 -5.56 13.77 -0.22
C PRO A 195 -6.30 13.18 1.00
N LEU A 196 -5.68 13.27 2.18
CA LEU A 196 -6.21 12.70 3.44
C LEU A 196 -7.04 13.69 4.27
N GLU A 197 -6.83 15.00 4.12
CA GLU A 197 -7.52 16.04 4.89
C GLU A 197 -7.95 17.21 3.99
N GLY A 198 -9.25 17.54 3.99
CA GLY A 198 -9.79 18.64 3.17
C GLY A 198 -10.28 18.21 1.79
N GLY A 199 -11.01 19.12 1.13
CA GLY A 199 -11.46 18.97 -0.26
C GLY A 199 -12.75 18.17 -0.46
N MET A 200 -13.54 18.49 -1.49
CA MET A 200 -14.71 17.68 -1.85
C MET A 200 -14.30 16.54 -2.79
N PRO A 201 -14.82 15.30 -2.63
CA PRO A 201 -15.72 14.81 -1.57
C PRO A 201 -14.99 14.40 -0.28
N SER A 202 -15.70 14.40 0.85
CA SER A 202 -15.14 13.99 2.15
C SER A 202 -14.99 12.47 2.23
N GLY A 203 -13.76 11.96 2.32
CA GLY A 203 -13.49 10.53 2.40
C GLY A 203 -14.05 9.86 3.67
N HIS A 204 -13.96 10.53 4.83
CA HIS A 204 -14.54 10.02 6.08
C HIS A 204 -16.07 9.90 5.99
N SER A 205 -16.72 10.88 5.35
CA SER A 205 -18.18 10.85 5.15
C SER A 205 -18.56 9.75 4.15
N ALA A 206 -17.83 9.62 3.04
CA ALA A 206 -18.07 8.57 2.05
C ALA A 206 -17.94 7.17 2.65
N ILE A 207 -16.91 6.91 3.45
CA ILE A 207 -16.75 5.62 4.16
C ILE A 207 -17.92 5.40 5.13
N ALA A 208 -18.30 6.41 5.92
CA ALA A 208 -19.39 6.28 6.88
C ALA A 208 -20.74 5.96 6.20
N PHE A 209 -21.03 6.60 5.07
CA PHE A 209 -22.24 6.31 4.29
C PHE A 209 -22.20 4.96 3.58
N SER A 210 -21.04 4.49 3.12
CA SER A 210 -20.90 3.14 2.56
C SER A 210 -21.08 2.05 3.62
N ILE A 211 -20.58 2.27 4.84
CA ILE A 211 -20.85 1.38 5.99
C ILE A 211 -22.33 1.39 6.35
N PHE A 212 -22.99 2.55 6.36
CA PHE A 212 -24.43 2.63 6.59
C PHE A 212 -25.22 1.85 5.53
N ALA A 213 -24.93 2.04 4.24
CA ALA A 213 -25.59 1.32 3.16
C ALA A 213 -25.42 -0.20 3.30
N MET A 214 -24.25 -0.66 3.75
CA MET A 214 -24.03 -2.07 4.08
C MET A 214 -24.94 -2.54 5.22
N ILE A 215 -25.00 -1.80 6.34
CA ILE A 215 -25.82 -2.18 7.50
C ILE A 215 -27.30 -2.28 7.08
N LEU A 216 -27.76 -1.38 6.22
CA LEU A 216 -29.11 -1.43 5.63
C LEU A 216 -29.37 -2.73 4.84
N PHE A 217 -28.38 -3.26 4.12
CA PHE A 217 -28.51 -4.51 3.36
C PHE A 217 -28.43 -5.77 4.24
N ILE A 218 -27.66 -5.73 5.32
CA ILE A 218 -27.43 -6.91 6.18
C ILE A 218 -28.50 -7.06 7.25
N THR A 219 -29.01 -5.94 7.75
CA THR A 219 -29.84 -5.92 8.95
C THR A 219 -31.26 -5.45 8.62
N PRO A 220 -32.27 -6.32 8.80
CA PRO A 220 -33.67 -5.93 8.62
C PRO A 220 -34.23 -5.12 9.81
N ASP A 221 -33.51 -5.07 10.94
CA ASP A 221 -33.94 -4.31 12.13
C ASP A 221 -33.76 -2.80 11.94
N ILE A 222 -34.90 -2.11 11.83
CA ILE A 222 -34.96 -0.66 11.61
C ILE A 222 -34.23 0.15 12.68
N ARG A 223 -34.12 -0.35 13.92
CA ARG A 223 -33.45 0.36 15.01
C ARG A 223 -31.94 0.45 14.76
N ILE A 224 -31.32 -0.66 14.37
CA ILE A 224 -29.89 -0.73 14.05
C ILE A 224 -29.58 0.16 12.83
N VAL A 225 -30.43 0.10 11.81
CA VAL A 225 -30.32 0.95 10.62
C VAL A 225 -30.42 2.44 10.99
N SER A 226 -31.37 2.82 11.85
CA SER A 226 -31.54 4.22 12.27
C SER A 226 -30.33 4.76 13.04
N LEU A 227 -29.74 3.95 13.92
CA LEU A 227 -28.53 4.32 14.67
C LEU A 227 -27.31 4.43 13.73
N ALA A 228 -27.18 3.53 12.75
CA ALA A 228 -26.12 3.59 11.77
C ALA A 228 -26.22 4.82 10.87
N LEU A 229 -27.45 5.20 10.47
CA LEU A 229 -27.69 6.45 9.72
C LEU A 229 -27.31 7.67 10.54
N PHE A 230 -27.71 7.70 11.81
CA PHE A 230 -27.37 8.78 12.73
C PHE A 230 -25.85 8.92 12.90
N MET A 231 -25.13 7.81 13.07
CA MET A 231 -23.66 7.79 13.11
C MET A 231 -23.03 8.32 11.82
N ALA A 232 -23.51 7.90 10.65
CA ALA A 232 -22.99 8.39 9.37
C ALA A 232 -23.19 9.92 9.23
N PHE A 233 -24.34 10.42 9.70
CA PHE A 233 -24.62 11.86 9.71
C PHE A 233 -23.74 12.62 10.70
N LEU A 234 -23.50 12.09 11.91
CA LEU A 234 -22.57 12.69 12.87
C LEU A 234 -21.14 12.77 12.32
N VAL A 235 -20.67 11.74 11.63
CA VAL A 235 -19.37 11.75 10.97
C VAL A 235 -19.34 12.85 9.90
N ALA A 236 -20.37 12.93 9.04
CA ALA A 236 -20.45 13.97 8.02
C ALA A 236 -20.50 15.38 8.62
N GLN A 237 -21.33 15.60 9.65
CA GLN A 237 -21.46 16.88 10.35
C GLN A 237 -20.14 17.28 11.03
N SER A 238 -19.43 16.35 11.66
CA SER A 238 -18.11 16.59 12.25
C SER A 238 -17.12 17.09 11.20
N ARG A 239 -17.17 16.56 9.97
CA ARG A 239 -16.29 17.02 8.88
C ARG A 239 -16.65 18.41 8.36
N VAL A 240 -17.91 18.81 8.39
CA VAL A 240 -18.36 20.17 8.04
C VAL A 240 -17.99 21.17 9.15
N LYS A 241 -18.20 20.79 10.42
CA LYS A 241 -17.98 21.67 11.59
C LYS A 241 -16.51 21.96 11.87
N SER A 242 -15.59 21.06 11.49
CA SER A 242 -14.15 21.26 11.67
C SER A 242 -13.50 22.25 10.68
N GLU A 243 -14.27 23.01 9.88
CA GLU A 243 -13.80 23.92 8.82
C GLU A 243 -12.95 23.25 7.71
N ILE A 244 -13.05 21.93 7.57
CA ILE A 244 -12.31 21.16 6.55
C ILE A 244 -13.15 21.03 5.25
N HIS A 245 -14.44 21.37 5.28
CA HIS A 245 -15.32 21.53 4.11
C HIS A 245 -16.30 22.69 4.32
N SER A 246 -16.30 23.66 3.40
CA SER A 246 -17.32 24.71 3.32
C SER A 246 -18.48 24.23 2.45
N ILE A 247 -19.71 24.28 2.95
CA ILE A 247 -20.92 24.26 2.12
C ILE A 247 -21.09 25.67 1.56
N LYS A 248 -20.40 25.95 0.47
CA LYS A 248 -20.65 27.09 -0.43
C LYS A 248 -20.24 26.72 -1.84
#